data_AF-A0AAV7SX41-F1
#
_entry.id   AF-A0AAV7SX41-F1
#
_cell.length_a   1.000
_cell.length_b   1.000
_cell.length_c   1.000
_cell.angle_alpha   90.00
_cell.angle_beta   90.00
_cell.angle_gamma   90.00
#
_symmetry.space_group_name_H-M   'P 1'
#
loop_
_entity.id
_entity.type
_entity.pdbx_description
1 polymer ?
#
loop_
_entity_poly.entity_id
_entity_poly.type
_entity_poly.pdbx_seq_one_letter_code
_entity_poly.pdbx_strand_id
1 'polypeptide(L)'
;MAIVAELRGCDAVAELHGCYAVAELCGCGAVAELHGCYAVAELCGCAALAELCGCDAVAELHGCYAVAELCGCAALAELCGCGAVAELCGCGAVAELCGCGAMAEMCGCGAVAELCGCAVAEMSVGLCFEIPRMREGGEDCR
;
A
#
# COMPACT_ATOMS: atom_id res chain seq x y z
N MET A 1 -11.16 -9.31 19.00
CA MET A 1 -12.19 -8.28 18.71
C MET A 1 -11.91 -7.76 17.32
N ALA A 2 -12.93 -7.69 16.47
CA ALA A 2 -12.83 -7.17 15.11
C ALA A 2 -13.56 -5.83 15.02
N ILE A 3 -12.98 -4.88 14.28
CA ILE A 3 -13.53 -3.55 14.05
C ILE A 3 -13.55 -3.33 12.54
N VAL A 4 -14.71 -2.89 12.04
CA VAL A 4 -14.92 -2.59 10.62
C VAL A 4 -15.47 -1.17 10.52
N ALA A 5 -14.91 -0.35 9.63
CA ALA A 5 -15.42 0.97 9.31
C ALA A 5 -15.65 1.11 7.81
N GLU A 6 -16.82 1.62 7.43
CA GLU A 6 -17.17 1.95 6.05
C GLU A 6 -17.57 3.43 6.01
N LEU A 7 -16.79 4.28 5.35
CA LEU A 7 -17.08 5.70 5.24
C LEU A 7 -17.12 6.16 3.78
N ARG A 8 -18.12 6.98 3.46
CA ARG A 8 -18.23 7.63 2.15
C ARG A 8 -18.48 9.11 2.33
N GLY A 9 -17.69 9.96 1.68
CA GLY A 9 -17.77 11.40 1.87
C GLY A 9 -16.83 12.17 0.93
N CYS A 10 -16.76 13.49 1.08
CA CYS A 10 -15.70 14.25 0.40
C CYS A 10 -14.34 13.92 1.02
N ASP A 11 -14.30 13.80 2.34
CA ASP A 11 -13.13 13.40 3.10
C ASP A 11 -13.56 12.28 4.06
N ALA A 12 -12.91 11.13 3.98
CA ALA A 12 -13.18 9.97 4.82
C ALA A 12 -11.91 9.62 5.61
N VAL A 13 -12.04 9.55 6.94
CA VAL A 13 -10.92 9.28 7.86
C VAL A 13 -11.35 8.21 8.85
N ALA A 14 -10.56 7.15 8.99
CA ALA A 14 -10.79 6.10 9.98
C ALA A 14 -9.50 5.78 10.76
N GLU A 15 -9.64 5.69 12.09
CA GLU A 15 -8.58 5.22 12.98
C GLU A 15 -9.12 4.04 13.79
N LEU A 16 -8.59 2.83 13.58
CA LEU A 16 -9.09 1.61 14.20
C LEU A 16 -7.97 0.84 14.92
N HIS A 17 -8.24 0.45 16.17
CA HIS A 17 -7.33 -0.33 17.00
C HIS A 17 -8.00 -1.60 17.50
N GLY A 18 -7.57 -2.76 17.03
CA GLY A 18 -8.21 -4.04 17.39
C GLY A 18 -7.40 -5.26 16.97
N CYS A 19 -7.81 -6.47 17.35
CA CYS A 19 -7.10 -7.67 16.86
C CYS A 19 -7.23 -7.80 15.33
N TYR A 20 -8.38 -7.40 14.80
CA TYR A 20 -8.69 -7.32 13.38
C TYR A 20 -9.28 -5.93 13.10
N ALA A 21 -8.65 -5.16 12.23
CA ALA A 21 -9.07 -3.81 11.86
C ALA A 21 -9.26 -3.75 10.34
N VAL A 22 -10.45 -3.35 9.90
CA VAL A 22 -10.80 -3.24 8.47
C VAL A 22 -11.41 -1.87 8.20
N ALA A 23 -10.93 -1.14 7.20
CA ALA A 23 -11.50 0.13 6.78
C ALA A 23 -11.72 0.18 5.26
N GLU A 24 -12.93 0.55 4.86
CA GLU A 24 -13.30 0.84 3.47
C GLU A 24 -13.71 2.32 3.37
N LEU A 25 -12.90 3.14 2.71
CA LEU A 25 -13.14 4.58 2.62
C LEU A 25 -13.19 5.05 1.16
N CYS A 26 -14.28 5.72 0.79
CA CYS A 26 -14.43 6.31 -0.54
C CYS A 26 -14.69 7.81 -0.45
N GLY A 27 -13.87 8.62 -1.13
CA GLY A 27 -14.05 10.08 -1.17
C GLY A 27 -13.12 10.82 -2.09
N CYS A 28 -13.06 12.15 -2.00
CA CYS A 28 -11.98 12.91 -2.64
C CYS A 28 -10.65 12.69 -1.91
N GLY A 29 -10.69 12.67 -0.58
CA GLY A 29 -9.61 12.22 0.29
C GLY A 29 -10.04 11.03 1.15
N ALA A 30 -9.17 10.02 1.24
CA ALA A 30 -9.37 8.85 2.09
C ALA A 30 -8.10 8.59 2.91
N VAL A 31 -8.25 8.49 4.23
CA VAL A 31 -7.13 8.25 5.17
C VAL A 31 -7.50 7.16 6.17
N ALA A 32 -6.72 6.08 6.24
CA ALA A 32 -6.93 5.02 7.22
C ALA A 32 -5.66 4.75 8.05
N GLU A 33 -5.82 4.72 9.36
CA GLU A 33 -4.80 4.31 10.33
C GLU A 33 -5.30 3.08 11.07
N LEU A 34 -4.66 1.92 10.86
CA LEU A 34 -5.12 0.63 11.38
C LEU A 34 -4.01 -0.06 12.18
N HIS A 35 -4.30 -0.38 13.44
CA HIS A 35 -3.41 -1.15 14.30
C HIS A 35 -4.06 -2.45 14.77
N GLY A 36 -3.40 -3.58 14.51
CA GLY A 36 -3.92 -4.88 14.94
C GLY A 36 -3.03 -6.07 14.69
N CYS A 37 -3.52 -7.29 14.92
CA CYS A 37 -2.84 -8.48 14.39
C CYS A 37 -3.03 -8.55 12.87
N TYR A 38 -4.22 -8.17 12.41
CA TYR A 38 -4.61 -8.11 11.01
C TYR A 38 -5.17 -6.72 10.72
N ALA A 39 -4.60 -6.03 9.75
CA ALA A 39 -5.04 -4.71 9.31
C ALA A 39 -5.31 -4.74 7.80
N VAL A 40 -6.48 -4.27 7.37
CA VAL A 40 -6.89 -4.22 5.97
C VAL A 40 -7.52 -2.87 5.64
N ALA A 41 -7.00 -2.17 4.64
CA ALA A 41 -7.53 -0.88 4.19
C ALA A 41 -7.81 -0.91 2.68
N GLU A 42 -9.03 -0.55 2.30
CA GLU A 42 -9.43 -0.31 0.91
C GLU A 42 -9.84 1.16 0.77
N LEU A 43 -9.03 1.96 0.08
CA LEU A 43 -9.25 3.40 -0.05
C LEU A 43 -9.38 3.80 -1.52
N CYS A 44 -10.43 4.55 -1.83
CA CYS A 44 -10.67 5.05 -3.18
C CYS A 44 -10.92 6.55 -3.16
N GLY A 45 -10.11 7.32 -3.90
CA GLY A 45 -10.31 8.76 -4.00
C GLY A 45 -9.32 9.51 -4.88
N CYS A 46 -9.30 10.83 -4.84
CA CYS A 46 -8.24 11.58 -5.53
C CYS A 46 -6.90 11.42 -4.78
N ALA A 47 -6.96 11.38 -3.46
CA ALA A 47 -5.83 11.05 -2.59
C ALA A 47 -6.24 9.94 -1.61
N ALA A 48 -5.43 8.89 -1.52
CA ALA A 48 -5.61 7.75 -0.63
C ALA A 48 -4.34 7.52 0.17
N LEU A 49 -4.44 7.51 1.50
CA LEU A 49 -3.33 7.33 2.43
C LEU A 49 -3.67 6.24 3.43
N ALA A 50 -2.82 5.23 3.57
CA ALA A 50 -3.04 4.15 4.52
C ALA A 50 -1.79 3.84 5.34
N GLU A 51 -1.93 3.85 6.66
CA GLU A 51 -0.92 3.41 7.62
C GLU A 51 -1.44 2.17 8.34
N LEU A 52 -0.77 1.04 8.17
CA LEU A 52 -1.19 -0.23 8.76
C LEU A 52 -0.05 -0.88 9.52
N CYS A 53 -0.31 -1.25 10.76
CA CYS A 53 0.64 -1.94 11.60
C CYS A 53 0.02 -3.22 12.15
N GLY A 54 0.65 -4.36 11.87
CA GLY A 54 0.22 -5.64 12.42
C GLY A 54 1.11 -6.83 12.12
N CYS A 55 0.62 -8.05 12.35
CA CYS A 55 1.31 -9.25 11.85
C CYS A 55 1.12 -9.35 10.34
N ASP A 56 -0.09 -9.09 9.88
CA ASP A 56 -0.49 -9.09 8.48
C ASP A 56 -1.16 -7.76 8.15
N ALA A 57 -0.62 -7.03 7.18
CA ALA A 57 -1.10 -5.73 6.74
C ALA A 57 -1.37 -5.73 5.23
N VAL A 58 -2.57 -5.30 4.83
CA VAL A 58 -3.00 -5.26 3.41
C VAL A 58 -3.60 -3.91 3.09
N ALA A 59 -3.09 -3.23 2.06
CA ALA A 59 -3.65 -1.97 1.59
C ALA A 59 -3.91 -2.00 0.07
N GLU A 60 -5.14 -1.65 -0.31
CA GLU A 60 -5.54 -1.43 -1.70
C GLU A 60 -5.95 0.03 -1.87
N LEU A 61 -5.15 0.83 -2.57
CA LEU A 61 -5.37 2.26 -2.71
C LEU A 61 -5.52 2.65 -4.18
N HIS A 62 -6.62 3.29 -4.50
CA HIS A 62 -6.88 3.82 -5.83
C HIS A 62 -7.07 5.34 -5.81
N GLY A 63 -6.28 6.05 -6.62
CA GLY A 63 -6.46 7.48 -6.77
C GLY A 63 -5.51 8.20 -7.69
N CYS A 64 -5.51 9.53 -7.68
CA CYS A 64 -4.44 10.28 -8.35
C CYS A 64 -3.13 10.15 -7.58
N TYR A 65 -3.21 10.12 -6.25
CA TYR A 65 -2.11 9.91 -5.34
C TYR A 65 -2.47 8.81 -4.34
N ALA A 66 -1.63 7.78 -4.27
CA ALA A 66 -1.80 6.65 -3.39
C ALA A 66 -0.52 6.45 -2.57
N VAL A 67 -0.63 6.41 -1.23
CA VAL A 67 0.50 6.19 -0.34
C VAL A 67 0.14 5.14 0.71
N ALA A 68 0.93 4.09 0.82
CA ALA A 68 0.79 3.07 1.85
C ALA A 68 2.06 2.90 2.67
N GLU A 69 1.93 2.87 3.99
CA GLU A 69 2.96 2.47 4.93
C GLU A 69 2.48 1.21 5.67
N LEU A 70 3.13 0.08 5.41
CA LEU A 70 2.76 -1.21 6.00
C LEU A 70 3.90 -1.77 6.84
N CYS A 71 3.65 -2.02 8.11
CA CYS A 71 4.60 -2.64 9.02
C CYS A 71 4.04 -3.95 9.56
N GLY A 72 4.73 -5.06 9.32
CA GLY A 72 4.31 -6.35 9.83
C GLY A 72 5.12 -7.54 9.36
N CYS A 73 4.77 -8.73 9.83
CA CYS A 73 5.41 -9.95 9.32
C CYS A 73 5.14 -10.10 7.82
N ALA A 74 3.89 -9.97 7.37
CA ALA A 74 3.54 -9.93 5.96
C ALA A 74 2.88 -8.59 5.63
N ALA A 75 3.29 -8.00 4.50
CA ALA A 75 2.80 -6.71 4.05
C ALA A 75 2.48 -6.77 2.54
N LEU A 76 1.25 -6.43 2.17
CA LEU A 76 0.78 -6.41 0.78
C LEU A 76 0.22 -5.03 0.44
N ALA A 77 0.79 -4.34 -0.54
CA ALA A 77 0.29 -3.06 -1.03
C ALA A 77 -0.02 -3.13 -2.52
N GLU A 78 -1.24 -2.75 -2.90
CA GLU A 78 -1.64 -2.52 -4.28
C GLU A 78 -2.03 -1.05 -4.44
N LEU A 79 -1.22 -0.28 -5.17
CA LEU A 79 -1.41 1.15 -5.36
C LEU A 79 -1.59 1.48 -6.84
N CYS A 80 -2.71 2.12 -7.18
CA CYS A 80 -2.98 2.54 -8.55
C CYS A 80 -3.27 4.04 -8.62
N GLY A 81 -2.41 4.78 -9.33
CA GLY A 81 -2.56 6.22 -9.47
C GLY A 81 -1.44 6.93 -10.21
N CYS A 82 -1.62 8.23 -10.47
CA CYS A 82 -0.57 9.03 -11.10
C CYS A 82 0.71 9.08 -10.27
N GLY A 83 0.60 9.08 -8.93
CA GLY A 83 1.71 8.87 -8.01
C GLY A 83 1.37 7.75 -7.04
N ALA A 84 2.24 6.77 -6.91
CA ALA A 84 2.09 5.63 -6.03
C ALA A 84 3.35 5.46 -5.18
N VAL A 85 3.22 5.47 -3.86
CA VAL A 85 4.34 5.31 -2.93
C VAL A 85 4.02 4.24 -1.91
N ALA A 86 4.83 3.19 -1.85
CA ALA A 86 4.69 2.14 -0.84
C ALA A 86 5.96 2.04 0.01
N GLU A 87 5.79 2.04 1.32
CA GLU A 87 6.83 1.67 2.28
C GLU A 87 6.40 0.40 3.02
N LEU A 88 7.12 -0.70 2.80
CA LEU A 88 6.80 -2.02 3.36
C LEU A 88 7.92 -2.48 4.29
N CYS A 89 7.59 -2.79 5.54
CA CYS A 89 8.56 -3.26 6.53
C CYS A 89 8.16 -4.62 7.10
N GLY A 90 8.95 -5.65 6.78
CA GLY A 90 9.03 -6.94 7.47
C GLY A 90 9.29 -8.16 6.58
N CYS A 91 8.75 -9.32 6.95
CA CYS A 91 9.15 -10.64 6.45
C CYS A 91 8.18 -11.21 5.39
N GLY A 92 8.23 -10.72 4.15
CA GLY A 92 7.30 -11.09 3.10
C GLY A 92 6.49 -9.88 2.67
N ALA A 93 7.18 -8.95 2.03
CA ALA A 93 6.59 -7.72 1.50
C ALA A 93 6.30 -7.91 0.01
N VAL A 94 5.09 -7.56 -0.43
CA VAL A 94 4.73 -7.50 -1.85
C VAL A 94 4.13 -6.13 -2.15
N ALA A 95 4.69 -5.44 -3.13
CA ALA A 95 4.16 -4.19 -3.65
C ALA A 95 3.78 -4.34 -5.12
N GLU A 96 2.57 -3.92 -5.49
CA GLU A 96 2.17 -3.72 -6.88
C GLU A 96 1.80 -2.24 -7.06
N LEU A 97 2.61 -1.49 -7.80
CA LEU A 97 2.40 -0.06 -8.02
C LEU A 97 2.18 0.23 -9.50
N CYS A 98 1.10 0.94 -9.82
CA CYS A 98 0.74 1.31 -11.18
C CYS A 98 0.54 2.83 -11.33
N GLY A 99 1.36 3.46 -12.18
CA GLY A 99 1.10 4.75 -12.82
C GLY A 99 2.31 5.69 -12.91
N CYS A 100 2.08 6.98 -13.14
CA CYS A 100 3.08 7.95 -13.60
C CYS A 100 4.04 8.47 -12.50
N GLY A 101 4.60 7.60 -11.68
CA GLY A 101 5.44 7.99 -10.54
C GLY A 101 5.34 7.00 -9.39
N ALA A 102 5.83 5.78 -9.61
CA ALA A 102 5.83 4.72 -8.61
C ALA A 102 7.15 4.69 -7.82
N MET A 103 7.06 4.60 -6.50
CA MET A 103 8.18 4.47 -5.58
C MET A 103 7.87 3.36 -4.59
N ALA A 104 8.72 2.33 -4.50
CA ALA A 104 8.62 1.37 -3.41
C ALA A 104 9.90 1.37 -2.57
N GLU A 105 9.71 1.43 -1.26
CA GLU A 105 10.74 1.14 -0.26
C GLU A 105 10.36 -0.14 0.49
N MET A 106 11.27 -1.11 0.53
CA MET A 106 11.01 -2.39 1.18
C MET A 106 12.14 -2.74 2.15
N CYS A 107 11.79 -3.00 3.40
CA CYS A 107 12.71 -3.40 4.45
C CYS A 107 12.37 -4.80 4.95
N GLY A 108 13.34 -5.72 4.92
CA GLY A 108 13.19 -7.07 5.46
C GLY A 108 13.51 -8.17 4.46
N CYS A 109 12.98 -9.38 4.65
CA CYS A 109 13.31 -10.55 3.82
C CYS A 109 12.12 -10.99 2.96
N GLY A 110 12.38 -11.52 1.76
CA GLY A 110 11.33 -11.99 0.85
C GLY A 110 10.48 -10.86 0.27
N ALA A 111 11.11 -9.73 -0.07
CA ALA A 111 10.45 -8.59 -0.68
C ALA A 111 10.30 -8.77 -2.20
N VAL A 112 9.12 -8.48 -2.74
CA VAL A 112 8.79 -8.51 -4.17
C VAL A 112 8.09 -7.21 -4.52
N ALA A 113 8.47 -6.58 -5.63
CA ALA A 113 7.79 -5.41 -6.13
C ALA A 113 7.60 -5.46 -7.64
N GLU A 114 6.39 -5.14 -8.06
CA GLU A 114 5.98 -5.00 -9.46
C GLU A 114 5.62 -3.53 -9.68
N LEU A 115 6.43 -2.83 -10.49
CA LEU A 115 6.20 -1.43 -10.82
C LEU A 115 5.84 -1.26 -12.30
N CYS A 116 4.69 -0.64 -12.55
CA CYS A 116 4.22 -0.25 -13.88
C CYS A 116 4.14 1.27 -13.99
N GLY A 117 4.77 1.88 -15.00
CA GLY A 117 4.61 3.31 -15.26
C GLY A 117 5.81 4.02 -15.89
N CYS A 118 5.66 5.32 -16.13
CA CYS A 118 6.65 6.13 -16.85
C CYS A 118 7.86 6.55 -15.99
N ALA A 119 7.72 6.55 -14.66
CA ALA A 119 8.76 6.89 -13.70
C ALA A 119 8.64 5.97 -12.50
N VAL A 120 9.61 5.07 -12.32
CA VAL A 120 9.60 4.03 -11.30
C VAL A 120 10.92 4.03 -10.54
N ALA A 121 10.89 3.93 -9.21
CA ALA A 121 12.07 3.68 -8.41
C ALA A 121 11.79 2.69 -7.27
N GLU A 122 12.82 1.92 -6.95
CA GLU A 122 12.78 0.79 -6.05
C GLU A 122 13.97 0.89 -5.10
N MET A 123 13.72 0.82 -3.80
CA MET A 123 14.75 0.68 -2.79
C MET A 123 14.43 -0.50 -1.88
N SER A 124 15.25 -1.53 -1.92
CA SER A 124 15.12 -2.69 -1.04
C SER A 124 16.31 -2.82 -0.11
N VAL A 125 16.05 -2.99 1.18
CA VAL A 125 17.03 -3.19 2.24
C VAL A 125 16.73 -4.51 2.97
N GLY A 126 17.51 -5.56 2.68
CA GLY A 126 17.22 -6.91 3.17
C GLY A 126 18.34 -7.93 2.92
N LEU A 127 18.57 -8.82 3.90
CA LEU A 127 19.48 -9.97 3.76
C LEU A 127 18.62 -11.23 3.60
N CYS A 128 18.80 -11.91 2.45
CA CYS A 128 18.25 -13.20 2.01
C CYS A 128 17.15 -13.10 0.92
N PHE A 129 17.52 -13.58 -0.27
CA PHE A 129 16.72 -13.88 -1.47
C PHE A 129 16.21 -12.66 -2.28
N GLU A 130 17.09 -12.12 -3.13
CA GLU A 130 16.68 -11.29 -4.28
C GLU A 130 16.17 -12.22 -5.39
N ILE A 131 14.88 -12.16 -5.72
CA ILE A 131 14.45 -12.42 -7.10
C ILE A 131 14.38 -11.04 -7.77
N PRO A 132 15.35 -10.67 -8.60
CA PRO A 132 15.26 -9.44 -9.36
C PRO A 132 14.44 -9.62 -10.66
N ARG A 133 13.68 -8.56 -10.98
CA ARG A 133 13.15 -8.13 -12.29
C ARG A 133 11.79 -8.70 -12.73
N MET A 134 10.90 -7.85 -13.25
CA MET A 134 10.92 -7.42 -14.67
C MET A 134 10.80 -5.90 -14.89
N ARG A 135 11.64 -5.39 -15.81
CA ARG A 135 11.51 -4.09 -16.45
C ARG A 135 10.91 -4.31 -17.84
N GLU A 136 9.68 -3.87 -18.05
CA GLU A 136 9.11 -3.36 -19.32
C GLU A 136 8.09 -2.28 -18.89
N GLY A 137 8.06 -1.06 -19.39
CA GLY A 137 8.75 -0.39 -20.47
C GLY A 137 8.29 1.08 -20.45
N GLY A 138 9.03 1.95 -21.13
CA GLY A 138 8.51 3.28 -21.42
C GLY A 138 7.24 3.22 -22.27
N GLU A 139 6.46 4.29 -22.16
CA GLU A 139 5.45 4.75 -23.11
C GLU A 139 4.33 3.75 -23.43
N ASP A 140 3.37 3.56 -22.52
CA ASP A 140 1.93 3.49 -22.86
C ASP A 140 1.09 3.28 -21.59
N CYS A 141 0.86 4.37 -20.83
CA CYS A 141 -0.39 4.48 -20.05
C CYS A 141 -1.49 4.89 -21.04
N ARG A 142 -2.12 3.92 -21.70
CA ARG A 142 -3.38 4.13 -22.42
C ARG A 142 -4.41 3.12 -21.97
#